data_AF-A0A3B5QKB4-F1
#
_entry.id   AF-A0A3B5QKB4-F1
#
_cell.length_a   1.000
_cell.length_b   1.000
_cell.length_c   1.000
_cell.angle_alpha   90.00
_cell.angle_beta   90.00
_cell.angle_gamma   90.00
#
_symmetry.space_group_name_H-M   'P 1'
#
loop_
_entity.id
_entity.type
_entity.pdbx_description
1 polymer ?
#
loop_
_entity_poly.entity_id
_entity_poly.type
_entity_poly.pdbx_seq_one_letter_code
_entity_poly.pdbx_strand_id
1 'polypeptide(L)'
;QFSSPRMNTLSPKSKLHFRMINEQQVDDICIHFFYKPHTITLLTATLLSLMYFAFTREDENQDSNIRVGVLVVVSFFMVVSVLAFPNGPFIRPHPAIWRMVFGLSVLYFLFLVFLIFLSWEQVKTLMYWLDPNLRFAKREVDIMEYATNCTDISWKRIMSHLDFFAFAHFAGWALKALLIRSYGLCWTISITWELTELFFMHLLPNFAECWWDQLILDILLCNGGGIWLGMTACRFLEMRIYRWGSIKKIHSTTGKIKRAVLQFTPASWTYVRWFDPNSSFQRLAGIYLFMILWQLTELNTFFLKHIFVFQVSHPFSWCRILLIAVITAPTVRQYYAYLTDTRCKRVGTQCWMFGAIAFLEALICVKFGIDLFSQTEILYVVFWLLCLALITLLCLYGMVWFEQNKLKVRCCFLQLCLFTTLYTHCSSFNMMIMLYYYNF
;
A
#
# COMPACT_ATOMS: atom_id res chain seq x y z
N GLN A 1 -33.47 -5.62 3.80
CA GLN A 1 -33.18 -5.60 5.25
C GLN A 1 -31.90 -6.39 5.51
N PHE A 2 -30.73 -5.73 5.51
CA PHE A 2 -29.48 -6.29 6.06
C PHE A 2 -28.87 -5.24 6.99
N SER A 3 -29.63 -4.86 8.00
CA SER A 3 -29.17 -4.04 9.11
C SER A 3 -28.40 -4.94 10.08
N SER A 4 -27.07 -4.87 10.02
CA SER A 4 -26.19 -5.47 11.02
C SER A 4 -26.65 -5.09 12.44
N PRO A 5 -26.84 -6.03 13.39
CA PRO A 5 -27.37 -5.75 14.73
C PRO A 5 -26.52 -4.76 15.55
N ARG A 6 -25.27 -4.50 15.14
CA ARG A 6 -24.36 -3.53 15.78
C ARG A 6 -24.48 -2.09 15.29
N MET A 7 -25.38 -1.79 14.35
CA MET A 7 -25.52 -0.42 13.87
C MET A 7 -26.30 0.46 14.85
N ASN A 8 -27.08 -0.12 15.78
CA ASN A 8 -27.92 0.64 16.72
C ASN A 8 -27.22 1.05 18.03
N THR A 9 -26.01 0.55 18.30
CA THR A 9 -25.29 0.80 19.57
C THR A 9 -24.18 1.86 19.48
N LEU A 10 -23.87 2.37 18.28
CA LEU A 10 -22.86 3.41 18.07
C LEU A 10 -23.48 4.81 18.15
N SER A 11 -22.87 5.70 18.94
CA SER A 11 -23.34 7.09 19.06
C SER A 11 -23.37 7.79 17.69
N PRO A 12 -24.33 8.70 17.42
CA PRO A 12 -24.42 9.41 16.15
C PRO A 12 -23.11 10.10 15.74
N LYS A 13 -22.35 10.62 16.72
CA LYS A 13 -21.02 11.21 16.54
C LYS A 13 -19.99 10.19 16.03
N SER A 14 -19.99 8.96 16.55
CA SER A 14 -19.08 7.90 16.09
C SER A 14 -19.40 7.43 14.66
N LYS A 15 -20.69 7.39 14.27
CA LYS A 15 -21.12 7.06 12.91
C LYS A 15 -20.69 8.14 11.91
N LEU A 16 -20.91 9.40 12.24
CA LEU A 16 -20.47 10.54 11.40
C LEU A 16 -18.95 10.53 11.24
N HIS A 17 -18.22 10.28 12.32
CA HIS A 17 -16.76 10.24 12.30
C HIS A 17 -16.21 9.08 11.46
N PHE A 18 -16.80 7.88 11.57
CA PHE A 18 -16.47 6.75 10.71
C PHE A 18 -16.70 7.07 9.23
N ARG A 19 -17.80 7.77 8.92
CA ARG A 19 -18.12 8.23 7.56
C ARG A 19 -17.09 9.24 7.05
N MET A 20 -16.66 10.20 7.87
CA MET A 20 -15.65 11.18 7.48
C MET A 20 -14.27 10.55 7.16
N ILE A 21 -13.93 9.45 7.83
CA ILE A 21 -12.66 8.74 7.59
C ILE A 21 -12.73 7.85 6.35
N ASN A 22 -13.85 7.16 6.15
CA ASN A 22 -13.97 6.12 5.12
C ASN A 22 -14.65 6.61 3.83
N GLU A 23 -15.47 7.66 3.90
CA GLU A 23 -16.25 8.25 2.81
C GLU A 23 -16.03 9.77 2.76
N GLN A 24 -14.84 10.21 2.33
CA GLN A 24 -14.55 11.65 2.28
C GLN A 24 -15.48 12.36 1.27
N GLN A 25 -16.01 13.51 1.69
CA GLN A 25 -16.71 14.44 0.81
C GLN A 25 -15.68 15.31 0.08
N VAL A 26 -16.01 15.76 -1.14
CA VAL A 26 -15.16 16.67 -1.89
C VAL A 26 -15.64 18.09 -1.65
N ASP A 27 -14.84 18.85 -0.92
CA ASP A 27 -15.04 20.29 -0.74
C ASP A 27 -14.43 21.05 -1.93
N ASP A 28 -14.97 22.24 -2.24
CA ASP A 28 -14.43 23.19 -3.24
C ASP A 28 -14.27 22.67 -4.68
N ILE A 29 -15.36 22.19 -5.27
CA ILE A 29 -15.42 21.72 -6.66
C ILE A 29 -15.10 22.85 -7.65
N CYS A 30 -13.95 22.76 -8.35
CA CYS A 30 -13.56 23.75 -9.35
C CYS A 30 -14.30 23.61 -10.70
N ILE A 31 -14.78 22.40 -11.05
CA ILE A 31 -15.54 22.11 -12.26
C ILE A 31 -16.76 21.28 -11.88
N HIS A 32 -17.92 21.93 -11.71
CA HIS A 32 -19.16 21.25 -11.25
C HIS A 32 -19.60 20.09 -12.13
N PHE A 33 -19.28 20.11 -13.43
CA PHE A 33 -19.64 19.05 -14.38
C PHE A 33 -19.07 17.67 -14.00
N PHE A 34 -17.82 17.59 -13.53
CA PHE A 34 -17.18 16.31 -13.20
C PHE A 34 -17.65 15.70 -11.86
N TYR A 35 -18.25 16.53 -11.00
CA TYR A 35 -18.65 16.12 -9.65
C TYR A 35 -20.17 16.02 -9.48
N LYS A 36 -20.97 16.47 -10.46
CA LYS A 36 -22.42 16.26 -10.49
C LYS A 36 -22.70 14.88 -11.11
N PRO A 37 -23.43 13.99 -10.42
CA PRO A 37 -23.73 12.67 -10.96
C PRO A 37 -24.73 12.79 -12.13
N HIS A 38 -24.27 12.54 -13.34
CA HIS A 38 -25.10 12.50 -14.56
C HIS A 38 -25.57 11.06 -14.85
N THR A 39 -26.31 10.48 -13.91
CA THR A 39 -26.65 9.04 -13.91
C THR A 39 -27.43 8.59 -15.14
N ILE A 40 -28.42 9.37 -15.57
CA ILE A 40 -29.23 9.08 -16.76
C ILE A 40 -28.37 9.17 -18.03
N THR A 41 -27.58 10.24 -18.18
CA THR A 41 -26.69 10.40 -19.35
C THR A 41 -25.68 9.27 -19.44
N LEU A 42 -25.10 8.85 -18.31
CA LEU A 42 -24.17 7.75 -18.26
C LEU A 42 -24.85 6.42 -18.60
N LEU A 43 -26.07 6.18 -18.10
CA LEU A 43 -26.89 5.01 -18.44
C LEU A 43 -27.24 4.97 -19.93
N THR A 44 -27.67 6.09 -20.51
CA THR A 44 -27.98 6.15 -21.94
C THR A 44 -26.73 5.89 -22.78
N ALA A 45 -25.61 6.53 -22.44
CA ALA A 45 -24.34 6.32 -23.14
C ALA A 45 -23.84 4.87 -23.03
N THR A 46 -23.96 4.24 -21.86
CA THR A 46 -23.59 2.84 -21.71
C THR A 46 -24.52 1.94 -22.51
N LEU A 47 -25.84 2.06 -22.39
CA LEU A 47 -26.79 1.23 -23.16
C LEU A 47 -26.60 1.37 -24.67
N LEU A 48 -26.41 2.58 -25.19
CA LEU A 48 -26.13 2.79 -26.62
C LEU A 48 -24.79 2.17 -27.03
N SER A 49 -23.76 2.26 -26.19
CA SER A 49 -22.48 1.59 -26.43
C SER A 49 -22.63 0.07 -26.48
N LEU A 50 -23.39 -0.53 -25.54
CA LEU A 50 -23.69 -1.96 -25.56
C LEU A 50 -24.43 -2.36 -26.83
N MET A 51 -25.46 -1.60 -27.22
CA MET A 51 -26.20 -1.84 -28.45
C MET A 51 -25.28 -1.79 -29.67
N TYR A 52 -24.42 -0.78 -29.76
CA TYR A 52 -23.44 -0.67 -30.84
C TYR A 52 -22.56 -1.93 -30.91
N PHE A 53 -21.86 -2.28 -29.82
CA PHE A 53 -20.98 -3.46 -29.82
C PHE A 53 -21.70 -4.79 -30.04
N ALA A 54 -22.95 -4.91 -29.62
CA ALA A 54 -23.75 -6.12 -29.80
C ALA A 54 -24.24 -6.30 -31.24
N PHE A 55 -24.53 -5.22 -31.96
CA PHE A 55 -25.15 -5.28 -33.29
C PHE A 55 -24.21 -4.96 -34.47
N THR A 56 -23.05 -4.34 -34.24
CA THR A 56 -22.12 -3.97 -35.32
C THR A 56 -20.88 -4.85 -35.40
N ARG A 57 -20.67 -5.74 -34.42
CA ARG A 57 -19.48 -6.59 -34.35
C ARG A 57 -19.74 -7.94 -35.03
N GLU A 58 -18.78 -8.38 -35.83
CA GLU A 58 -18.76 -9.73 -36.39
C GLU A 58 -18.62 -10.78 -35.28
N ASP A 59 -19.48 -11.78 -35.28
CA ASP A 59 -19.60 -12.80 -34.25
C ASP A 59 -19.20 -14.21 -34.72
N GLU A 60 -18.49 -14.31 -35.85
CA GLU A 60 -18.05 -15.60 -36.41
C GLU A 60 -17.04 -16.35 -35.51
N ASN A 61 -16.18 -15.63 -34.79
CA ASN A 61 -15.14 -16.23 -33.94
C ASN A 61 -15.57 -16.29 -32.46
N GLN A 62 -15.85 -17.51 -31.98
CA GLN A 62 -16.27 -17.78 -30.60
C GLN A 62 -15.31 -17.22 -29.54
N ASP A 63 -13.99 -17.41 -29.70
CA ASP A 63 -13.00 -16.95 -28.71
C ASP A 63 -12.96 -15.43 -28.64
N SER A 64 -12.99 -14.77 -29.80
CA SER A 64 -13.08 -13.32 -29.88
C SER A 64 -14.35 -12.82 -29.17
N ASN A 65 -15.48 -13.51 -29.37
CA ASN A 65 -16.76 -13.13 -28.76
C ASN A 65 -16.73 -13.18 -27.25
N ILE A 66 -16.17 -14.25 -26.68
CA ILE A 66 -16.05 -14.39 -25.23
C ILE A 66 -15.09 -13.33 -24.67
N ARG A 67 -13.94 -13.07 -25.32
CA ARG A 67 -12.98 -12.02 -24.89
C ARG A 67 -13.61 -10.64 -24.86
N VAL A 68 -14.32 -10.26 -25.92
CA VAL A 68 -15.00 -8.97 -25.99
C VAL A 68 -16.15 -8.90 -24.99
N GLY A 69 -16.94 -9.97 -24.85
CA GLY A 69 -18.00 -10.05 -23.84
C GLY A 69 -17.49 -9.82 -22.42
N VAL A 70 -16.39 -10.48 -22.03
CA VAL A 70 -15.73 -10.27 -20.74
C VAL A 70 -15.25 -8.82 -20.57
N LEU A 71 -14.61 -8.24 -21.60
CA LEU A 71 -14.14 -6.86 -21.57
C LEU A 71 -15.29 -5.85 -21.39
N VAL A 72 -16.41 -6.08 -22.07
CA VAL A 72 -17.61 -5.24 -21.95
C VAL A 72 -18.20 -5.38 -20.55
N VAL A 73 -18.32 -6.59 -20.01
CA VAL A 73 -18.81 -6.81 -18.63
C VAL A 73 -17.94 -6.09 -17.61
N VAL A 74 -16.61 -6.18 -17.72
CA VAL A 74 -15.67 -5.46 -16.85
C VAL A 74 -15.87 -3.95 -17.00
N SER A 75 -15.95 -3.43 -18.22
CA SER A 75 -16.13 -2.00 -18.49
C SER A 75 -17.44 -1.46 -17.87
N PHE A 76 -18.54 -2.20 -17.99
CA PHE A 76 -19.82 -1.85 -17.36
C PHE A 76 -19.76 -1.92 -15.84
N PHE A 77 -19.09 -2.94 -15.29
CA PHE A 77 -18.88 -3.03 -13.86
C PHE A 77 -18.10 -1.81 -13.33
N MET A 78 -17.12 -1.31 -14.08
CA MET A 78 -16.40 -0.08 -13.71
C MET A 78 -17.31 1.14 -13.69
N VAL A 79 -18.25 1.27 -14.64
CA VAL A 79 -19.26 2.33 -14.63
C VAL A 79 -20.18 2.21 -13.40
N VAL A 80 -20.67 1.00 -13.12
CA VAL A 80 -21.50 0.74 -11.93
C VAL A 80 -20.73 1.06 -10.65
N SER A 81 -19.44 0.73 -10.61
CA SER A 81 -18.55 1.04 -9.47
C SER A 81 -18.50 2.53 -9.19
N VAL A 82 -18.37 3.37 -10.24
CA VAL A 82 -18.39 4.84 -10.10
C VAL A 82 -19.73 5.34 -9.54
N LEU A 83 -20.84 4.72 -9.93
CA LEU A 83 -22.18 5.17 -9.53
C LEU A 83 -22.61 4.68 -8.14
N ALA A 84 -22.35 3.41 -7.83
CA ALA A 84 -22.93 2.72 -6.68
C ALA A 84 -21.99 2.65 -5.48
N PHE A 85 -20.67 2.59 -5.68
CA PHE A 85 -19.76 2.44 -4.56
C PHE A 85 -19.55 3.75 -3.80
N PRO A 86 -19.44 3.68 -2.45
CA PRO A 86 -19.20 4.85 -1.64
C PRO A 86 -17.83 5.44 -1.94
N ASN A 87 -17.66 6.72 -1.59
CA ASN A 87 -16.31 7.31 -1.61
C ASN A 87 -15.39 6.54 -0.67
N GLY A 88 -14.10 6.48 -1.02
CA GLY A 88 -13.06 5.95 -0.17
C GLY A 88 -12.43 7.03 0.75
N PRO A 89 -11.31 6.71 1.39
CA PRO A 89 -10.56 7.63 2.24
C PRO A 89 -9.79 8.71 1.46
N PHE A 90 -9.83 8.66 0.12
CA PHE A 90 -9.11 9.56 -0.76
C PHE A 90 -10.06 10.24 -1.75
N ILE A 91 -9.82 11.54 -1.98
CA ILE A 91 -10.60 12.38 -2.91
C ILE A 91 -9.86 12.75 -4.19
N ARG A 92 -8.53 12.62 -4.22
CA ARG A 92 -7.68 12.98 -5.38
C ARG A 92 -6.93 11.76 -5.92
N PRO A 93 -6.69 11.66 -7.25
CA PRO A 93 -6.95 12.70 -8.25
C PRO A 93 -8.44 12.93 -8.57
N HIS A 94 -9.30 11.92 -8.38
CA HIS A 94 -10.76 12.09 -8.40
C HIS A 94 -11.45 10.96 -7.59
N PRO A 95 -12.61 11.19 -6.94
CA PRO A 95 -13.31 10.13 -6.20
C PRO A 95 -13.73 8.95 -7.08
N ALA A 96 -14.10 9.21 -8.34
CA ALA A 96 -14.44 8.15 -9.29
C ALA A 96 -13.30 7.14 -9.48
N ILE A 97 -12.04 7.60 -9.46
CA ILE A 97 -10.87 6.72 -9.57
C ILE A 97 -10.80 5.77 -8.38
N TRP A 98 -11.02 6.26 -7.16
CA TRP A 98 -11.00 5.41 -5.98
C TRP A 98 -12.19 4.45 -5.90
N ARG A 99 -13.37 4.86 -6.37
CA ARG A 99 -14.52 3.96 -6.54
C ARG A 99 -14.23 2.85 -7.56
N MET A 100 -13.56 3.20 -8.66
CA MET A 100 -13.08 2.23 -9.64
C MET A 100 -12.02 1.28 -9.04
N VAL A 101 -11.07 1.78 -8.25
CA VAL A 101 -10.07 0.94 -7.55
C VAL A 101 -10.76 -0.06 -6.62
N PHE A 102 -11.75 0.37 -5.83
CA PHE A 102 -12.55 -0.56 -5.03
C PHE A 102 -13.30 -1.56 -5.91
N GLY A 103 -13.86 -1.13 -7.04
CA GLY A 103 -14.50 -2.03 -8.00
C GLY A 103 -13.57 -3.08 -8.60
N LEU A 104 -12.34 -2.71 -8.98
CA LEU A 104 -11.32 -3.67 -9.41
C LEU A 104 -10.97 -4.67 -8.31
N SER A 105 -10.97 -4.22 -7.04
CA SER A 105 -10.77 -5.10 -5.89
C SER A 105 -11.88 -6.14 -5.80
N VAL A 106 -13.14 -5.72 -5.96
CA VAL A 106 -14.30 -6.63 -5.95
C VAL A 106 -14.25 -7.61 -7.12
N LEU A 107 -13.96 -7.13 -8.35
CA LEU A 107 -13.81 -8.01 -9.51
C LEU A 107 -12.71 -9.04 -9.31
N TYR A 108 -11.54 -8.61 -8.80
CA TYR A 108 -10.44 -9.52 -8.54
C TYR A 108 -10.80 -10.54 -7.47
N PHE A 109 -11.44 -10.12 -6.38
CA PHE A 109 -11.96 -11.02 -5.36
C PHE A 109 -12.93 -12.06 -5.95
N LEU A 110 -13.92 -11.64 -6.75
CA LEU A 110 -14.87 -12.55 -7.39
C LEU A 110 -14.18 -13.51 -8.38
N PHE A 111 -13.18 -13.03 -9.10
CA PHE A 111 -12.36 -13.88 -9.97
C PHE A 111 -11.61 -14.94 -9.17
N LEU A 112 -11.01 -14.60 -8.04
CA LEU A 112 -10.35 -15.56 -7.15
C LEU A 112 -11.36 -16.57 -6.57
N VAL A 113 -12.57 -16.12 -6.20
CA VAL A 113 -13.65 -17.01 -5.73
C VAL A 113 -14.06 -17.98 -6.83
N PHE A 114 -14.12 -17.54 -8.08
CA PHE A 114 -14.35 -18.44 -9.21
C PHE A 114 -13.17 -19.42 -9.41
N LEU A 115 -11.94 -18.89 -9.42
CA LEU A 115 -10.72 -19.64 -9.69
C LEU A 115 -10.52 -20.80 -8.68
N ILE A 116 -10.82 -20.58 -7.40
CA ILE A 116 -10.66 -21.60 -6.37
C ILE A 116 -11.59 -22.80 -6.55
N PHE A 117 -12.66 -22.72 -7.35
CA PHE A 117 -13.51 -23.89 -7.65
C PHE A 117 -13.06 -24.68 -8.88
N LEU A 118 -12.17 -24.13 -9.72
CA LEU A 118 -11.67 -24.82 -10.90
C LEU A 118 -10.71 -25.97 -10.55
N SER A 119 -10.68 -26.99 -11.40
CA SER A 119 -9.61 -28.00 -11.39
C SER A 119 -8.32 -27.42 -11.98
N TRP A 120 -7.18 -28.05 -11.69
CA TRP A 120 -5.90 -27.60 -12.22
C TRP A 120 -5.86 -27.56 -13.76
N GLU A 121 -6.44 -28.56 -14.42
CA GLU A 121 -6.55 -28.61 -15.88
C GLU A 121 -7.41 -27.45 -16.44
N GLN A 122 -8.48 -27.09 -15.73
CA GLN A 122 -9.32 -25.95 -16.10
C GLN A 122 -8.59 -24.61 -15.91
N VAL A 123 -7.82 -24.46 -14.83
CA VAL A 123 -6.98 -23.27 -14.61
C VAL A 123 -5.96 -23.11 -15.74
N LYS A 124 -5.24 -24.18 -16.11
CA LYS A 124 -4.31 -24.15 -17.24
C LYS A 124 -5.01 -23.78 -18.55
N THR A 125 -6.18 -24.37 -18.81
CA THR A 125 -6.98 -24.06 -20.00
C THR A 125 -7.36 -22.58 -20.04
N LEU A 126 -7.80 -22.02 -18.91
CA LEU A 126 -8.11 -20.60 -18.79
C LEU A 126 -6.87 -19.72 -19.03
N MET A 127 -5.73 -20.09 -18.46
CA MET A 127 -4.48 -19.35 -18.66
C MET A 127 -4.03 -19.38 -20.12
N TYR A 128 -4.08 -20.53 -20.79
CA TYR A 128 -3.73 -20.67 -22.20
C TYR A 128 -4.70 -19.97 -23.14
N TRP A 129 -5.95 -19.81 -22.70
CA TRP A 129 -6.94 -19.02 -23.43
C TRP A 129 -6.67 -17.51 -23.29
N LEU A 130 -6.14 -17.06 -22.14
CA LEU A 130 -5.72 -15.67 -21.95
C LEU A 130 -4.41 -15.36 -22.71
N ASP A 131 -3.40 -16.22 -22.59
CA ASP A 131 -2.15 -16.14 -23.36
C ASP A 131 -1.70 -17.54 -23.81
N PRO A 132 -1.78 -17.85 -25.12
CA PRO A 132 -1.36 -19.14 -25.66
C PRO A 132 0.12 -19.48 -25.43
N ASN A 133 0.99 -18.49 -25.25
CA ASN A 133 2.43 -18.70 -25.06
C ASN A 133 2.76 -19.38 -23.73
N LEU A 134 1.85 -19.30 -22.74
CA LEU A 134 2.00 -19.95 -21.45
C LEU A 134 2.07 -21.49 -21.55
N ARG A 135 1.67 -22.08 -22.68
CA ARG A 135 1.84 -23.51 -22.96
C ARG A 135 3.31 -23.94 -23.00
N PHE A 136 4.20 -23.02 -23.35
CA PHE A 136 5.64 -23.25 -23.49
C PHE A 136 6.45 -22.58 -22.38
N ALA A 137 5.78 -21.93 -21.43
CA ALA A 137 6.44 -21.30 -20.31
C ALA A 137 7.12 -22.36 -19.43
N LYS A 138 8.35 -22.06 -19.02
CA LYS A 138 9.10 -22.86 -18.05
C LYS A 138 9.13 -22.14 -16.72
N ARG A 139 9.25 -22.89 -15.62
CA ARG A 139 9.46 -22.27 -14.31
C ARG A 139 10.84 -21.63 -14.29
N GLU A 140 10.96 -20.52 -13.58
CA GLU A 140 12.26 -19.83 -13.42
C GLU A 140 13.30 -20.71 -12.75
N VAL A 141 12.86 -21.63 -11.91
CA VAL A 141 13.70 -22.65 -11.26
C VAL A 141 14.38 -23.57 -12.28
N ASP A 142 13.78 -23.76 -13.47
CA ASP A 142 14.30 -24.66 -14.50
C ASP A 142 15.30 -23.96 -15.45
N ILE A 143 15.52 -22.65 -15.30
CA ILE A 143 16.29 -21.83 -16.26
C ILE A 143 17.41 -21.04 -15.58
N MET A 144 17.24 -20.67 -14.31
CA MET A 144 18.18 -19.83 -13.57
C MET A 144 18.96 -20.64 -12.54
N GLU A 145 20.23 -20.26 -12.35
CA GLU A 145 21.07 -20.76 -11.27
C GLU A 145 20.98 -19.80 -10.07
N TYR A 146 20.80 -20.34 -8.85
CA TYR A 146 20.59 -19.59 -7.62
C TYR A 146 21.74 -19.80 -6.64
N ALA A 147 22.19 -18.73 -5.98
CA ALA A 147 23.24 -18.70 -4.96
C ALA A 147 24.57 -19.44 -5.28
N THR A 148 24.99 -19.48 -6.56
CA THR A 148 26.25 -20.13 -6.96
C THR A 148 27.46 -19.21 -6.76
N ASN A 149 28.58 -19.68 -6.17
CA ASN A 149 29.84 -18.94 -6.05
C ASN A 149 29.76 -17.56 -5.33
N CYS A 150 29.01 -17.44 -4.24
CA CYS A 150 28.76 -16.14 -3.57
C CYS A 150 29.96 -15.44 -2.92
N THR A 151 31.17 -15.99 -3.06
CA THR A 151 32.44 -15.38 -2.63
C THR A 151 33.10 -14.55 -3.75
N ASP A 152 32.75 -14.78 -5.01
CA ASP A 152 33.28 -14.00 -6.15
C ASP A 152 32.45 -12.72 -6.37
N ILE A 153 32.97 -11.60 -5.84
CA ILE A 153 32.39 -10.26 -5.97
C ILE A 153 33.17 -9.47 -7.03
N SER A 154 33.01 -9.85 -8.30
CA SER A 154 33.60 -9.14 -9.44
C SER A 154 32.69 -8.01 -9.95
N TRP A 155 33.28 -6.97 -10.54
CA TRP A 155 32.50 -5.83 -11.08
C TRP A 155 31.48 -6.25 -12.15
N LYS A 156 31.87 -7.19 -13.02
CA LYS A 156 30.98 -7.74 -14.06
C LYS A 156 29.74 -8.39 -13.44
N ARG A 157 29.93 -9.08 -12.30
CA ARG A 157 28.85 -9.72 -11.57
C ARG A 157 27.96 -8.70 -10.87
N ILE A 158 28.52 -7.72 -10.18
CA ILE A 158 27.71 -6.64 -9.58
C ILE A 158 26.84 -5.98 -10.65
N MET A 159 27.41 -5.68 -11.81
CA MET A 159 26.69 -5.04 -12.91
C MET A 159 25.60 -5.95 -13.53
N SER A 160 25.74 -7.27 -13.45
CA SER A 160 24.69 -8.19 -13.92
C SER A 160 23.52 -8.30 -12.94
N HIS A 161 23.74 -8.03 -11.66
CA HIS A 161 22.68 -7.99 -10.63
C HIS A 161 22.02 -6.60 -10.52
N LEU A 162 22.63 -5.54 -11.07
CA LEU A 162 22.01 -4.21 -11.22
C LEU A 162 21.04 -4.16 -12.41
N ASP A 163 20.06 -5.04 -12.38
CA ASP A 163 19.10 -5.21 -13.45
C ASP A 163 17.72 -4.62 -13.10
N PHE A 164 16.72 -5.10 -13.82
CA PHE A 164 15.35 -4.70 -13.62
C PHE A 164 14.83 -5.00 -12.19
N PHE A 165 15.31 -6.07 -11.54
CA PHE A 165 14.93 -6.44 -10.17
C PHE A 165 15.46 -5.43 -9.15
N ALA A 166 16.72 -5.01 -9.28
CA ALA A 166 17.29 -3.96 -8.43
C ALA A 166 16.48 -2.65 -8.53
N PHE A 167 16.07 -2.27 -9.75
CA PHE A 167 15.17 -1.13 -9.93
C PHE A 167 13.79 -1.35 -9.29
N ALA A 168 13.21 -2.55 -9.43
CA ALA A 168 11.93 -2.90 -8.84
C ALA A 168 11.98 -2.85 -7.30
N HIS A 169 13.08 -3.29 -6.69
CA HIS A 169 13.33 -3.16 -5.26
C HIS A 169 13.37 -1.68 -4.88
N PHE A 170 14.22 -0.88 -5.51
CA PHE A 170 14.33 0.55 -5.21
C PHE A 170 13.00 1.30 -5.37
N ALA A 171 12.34 1.18 -6.53
CA ALA A 171 11.08 1.87 -6.82
C ALA A 171 9.92 1.34 -5.97
N GLY A 172 9.89 0.03 -5.73
CA GLY A 172 8.92 -0.63 -4.85
C GLY A 172 9.04 -0.10 -3.42
N TRP A 173 10.24 -0.02 -2.87
CA TRP A 173 10.47 0.50 -1.52
C TRP A 173 10.17 1.99 -1.38
N ALA A 174 10.43 2.78 -2.41
CA ALA A 174 9.98 4.18 -2.46
C ALA A 174 8.45 4.29 -2.37
N LEU A 175 7.72 3.46 -3.11
CA LEU A 175 6.25 3.42 -3.05
C LEU A 175 5.75 2.91 -1.69
N LYS A 176 6.31 1.81 -1.17
CA LYS A 176 5.94 1.25 0.14
C LYS A 176 6.14 2.27 1.26
N ALA A 177 7.25 3.03 1.21
CA ALA A 177 7.51 4.11 2.16
C ALA A 177 6.51 5.27 2.06
N LEU A 178 6.01 5.62 0.87
CA LEU A 178 4.93 6.60 0.71
C LEU A 178 3.59 6.15 1.33
N LEU A 179 3.34 4.83 1.35
CA LEU A 179 2.13 4.24 1.92
C LEU A 179 2.22 4.11 3.45
N ILE A 180 3.32 3.54 3.95
CA ILE A 180 3.51 3.26 5.38
C ILE A 180 3.93 4.51 6.15
N ARG A 181 4.77 5.37 5.56
CA ARG A 181 5.23 6.65 6.14
C ARG A 181 5.93 6.50 7.50
N SER A 182 6.70 5.44 7.69
CA SER A 182 7.48 5.22 8.91
C SER A 182 8.79 4.53 8.60
N TYR A 183 9.92 5.17 8.93
CA TYR A 183 11.23 4.55 8.78
C TYR A 183 11.33 3.21 9.53
N GLY A 184 10.89 3.19 10.80
CA GLY A 184 11.00 1.98 11.63
C GLY A 184 10.25 0.80 11.03
N LEU A 185 8.99 0.99 10.62
CA LEU A 185 8.20 -0.10 10.04
C LEU A 185 8.72 -0.49 8.65
N CYS A 186 9.13 0.46 7.81
CA CYS A 186 9.67 0.13 6.48
C CYS A 186 10.97 -0.70 6.58
N TRP A 187 11.91 -0.29 7.44
CA TRP A 187 13.14 -1.06 7.66
C TRP A 187 12.85 -2.43 8.26
N THR A 188 11.93 -2.53 9.21
CA THR A 188 11.50 -3.83 9.75
C THR A 188 10.97 -4.74 8.66
N ILE A 189 10.03 -4.26 7.84
CA ILE A 189 9.47 -5.05 6.73
C ILE A 189 10.58 -5.47 5.76
N SER A 190 11.52 -4.58 5.44
CA SER A 190 12.62 -4.88 4.51
C SER A 190 13.52 -5.98 5.04
N ILE A 191 13.96 -5.88 6.29
CA ILE A 191 14.81 -6.91 6.90
C ILE A 191 14.05 -8.22 7.04
N THR A 192 12.78 -8.17 7.44
CA THR A 192 11.97 -9.37 7.60
C THR A 192 11.59 -10.01 6.27
N TRP A 193 11.60 -9.25 5.17
CA TRP A 193 11.40 -9.77 3.81
C TRP A 193 12.56 -10.68 3.40
N GLU A 194 13.81 -10.21 3.48
CA GLU A 194 14.98 -11.07 3.22
C GLU A 194 15.00 -12.31 4.14
N LEU A 195 14.62 -12.13 5.40
CA LEU A 195 14.51 -13.26 6.32
C LEU A 195 13.41 -14.25 5.92
N THR A 196 12.30 -13.74 5.37
CA THR A 196 11.22 -14.57 4.83
C THR A 196 11.73 -15.39 3.66
N GLU A 197 12.51 -14.80 2.77
CA GLU A 197 13.14 -15.52 1.66
C GLU A 197 14.04 -16.66 2.16
N LEU A 198 14.88 -16.41 3.16
CA LEU A 198 15.72 -17.44 3.78
C LEU A 198 14.91 -18.59 4.40
N PHE A 199 13.81 -18.29 5.11
CA PHE A 199 12.98 -19.34 5.71
C PHE A 199 12.20 -20.15 4.66
N PHE A 200 11.84 -19.55 3.53
CA PHE A 200 11.02 -20.16 2.49
C PHE A 200 11.81 -20.68 1.27
N MET A 201 13.14 -20.53 1.24
CA MET A 201 13.98 -21.00 0.13
C MET A 201 13.89 -22.51 -0.13
N HIS A 202 13.54 -23.29 0.89
CA HIS A 202 13.29 -24.74 0.76
C HIS A 202 12.07 -25.06 -0.12
N LEU A 203 11.09 -24.15 -0.19
CA LEU A 203 9.93 -24.25 -1.10
C LEU A 203 10.19 -23.50 -2.41
N LEU A 204 10.83 -22.35 -2.34
CA LEU A 204 11.07 -21.47 -3.47
C LEU A 204 12.57 -21.29 -3.68
N PRO A 205 13.22 -22.12 -4.53
CA PRO A 205 14.65 -22.00 -4.81
C PRO A 205 15.07 -20.63 -5.35
N ASN A 206 14.11 -19.89 -5.93
CA ASN A 206 14.33 -18.51 -6.38
C ASN A 206 14.61 -17.50 -5.26
N PHE A 207 14.48 -17.90 -3.99
CA PHE A 207 14.85 -17.08 -2.83
C PHE A 207 16.28 -17.35 -2.35
N ALA A 208 16.98 -18.33 -2.94
CA ALA A 208 18.37 -18.58 -2.63
C ALA A 208 19.25 -17.58 -3.39
N GLU A 209 19.56 -16.46 -2.73
CA GLU A 209 20.42 -15.42 -3.28
C GLU A 209 21.76 -15.36 -2.54
N CYS A 210 22.73 -14.62 -3.09
CA CYS A 210 24.01 -14.46 -2.43
C CYS A 210 23.90 -13.52 -1.22
N TRP A 211 24.68 -13.79 -0.17
CA TRP A 211 24.65 -12.97 1.06
C TRP A 211 24.89 -11.47 0.80
N TRP A 212 25.74 -11.13 -0.17
CA TRP A 212 26.04 -9.73 -0.52
C TRP A 212 24.92 -9.10 -1.35
N ASP A 213 24.16 -9.90 -2.09
CA ASP A 213 22.98 -9.47 -2.84
C ASP A 213 21.91 -9.05 -1.82
N GLN A 214 21.51 -9.97 -0.96
CA GLN A 214 20.50 -9.77 0.08
C GLN A 214 20.88 -8.63 1.06
N LEU A 215 22.10 -8.66 1.61
CA LEU A 215 22.47 -7.69 2.67
C LEU A 215 22.87 -6.34 2.10
N ILE A 216 23.67 -6.30 1.04
CA ILE A 216 24.25 -5.05 0.54
C ILE A 216 23.36 -4.47 -0.56
N LEU A 217 23.08 -5.25 -1.61
CA LEU A 217 22.34 -4.73 -2.75
C LEU A 217 20.87 -4.49 -2.39
N ASP A 218 20.19 -5.46 -1.79
CA ASP A 218 18.78 -5.35 -1.47
C ASP A 218 18.53 -4.50 -0.24
N ILE A 219 18.89 -4.97 0.97
CA ILE A 219 18.57 -4.24 2.21
C ILE A 219 19.14 -2.82 2.22
N LEU A 220 20.45 -2.68 1.99
CA LEU A 220 21.13 -1.41 2.22
C LEU A 220 20.97 -0.42 1.07
N LEU A 221 21.20 -0.86 -0.18
CA LEU A 221 21.24 0.04 -1.33
C LEU A 221 19.85 0.25 -1.95
N CYS A 222 19.21 -0.81 -2.45
CA CYS A 222 17.94 -0.69 -3.16
C CYS A 222 16.80 -0.35 -2.20
N ASN A 223 16.58 -1.17 -1.18
CA ASN A 223 15.51 -1.01 -0.23
C ASN A 223 15.74 0.24 0.63
N GLY A 224 16.95 0.39 1.21
CA GLY A 224 17.34 1.56 1.98
C GLY A 224 17.26 2.87 1.20
N GLY A 225 17.74 2.88 -0.05
CA GLY A 225 17.64 4.04 -0.95
C GLY A 225 16.19 4.39 -1.31
N GLY A 226 15.37 3.38 -1.60
CA GLY A 226 13.94 3.54 -1.86
C GLY A 226 13.21 4.11 -0.64
N ILE A 227 13.44 3.55 0.55
CA ILE A 227 12.87 4.05 1.81
C ILE A 227 13.25 5.52 2.02
N TRP A 228 14.53 5.87 1.84
CA TRP A 228 14.99 7.25 1.97
C TRP A 228 14.28 8.19 0.99
N LEU A 229 14.15 7.80 -0.29
CA LEU A 229 13.47 8.59 -1.31
C LEU A 229 11.99 8.79 -0.95
N GLY A 230 11.28 7.71 -0.62
CA GLY A 230 9.87 7.75 -0.26
C GLY A 230 9.60 8.60 0.98
N MET A 231 10.42 8.47 2.02
CA MET A 231 10.30 9.30 3.22
C MET A 231 10.67 10.76 2.98
N THR A 232 11.61 11.05 2.08
CA THR A 232 11.94 12.41 1.64
C THR A 232 10.75 13.05 0.90
N ALA A 233 10.11 12.29 0.01
CA ALA A 233 8.87 12.72 -0.64
C ALA A 233 7.73 12.95 0.38
N CYS A 234 7.59 12.09 1.39
CA CYS A 234 6.63 12.31 2.49
C CYS A 234 6.87 13.67 3.18
N ARG A 235 8.11 13.95 3.62
CA ARG A 235 8.45 15.23 4.27
C ARG A 235 8.17 16.44 3.38
N PHE A 236 8.48 16.33 2.09
CA PHE A 236 8.17 17.38 1.12
C PHE A 236 6.67 17.66 1.00
N LEU A 237 5.83 16.61 1.04
CA LEU A 237 4.38 16.74 0.99
C LEU A 237 3.79 17.27 2.32
N GLU A 238 4.36 16.90 3.48
CA GLU A 238 3.94 17.40 4.80
C GLU A 238 4.15 18.92 4.94
N MET A 239 5.25 19.46 4.40
CA MET A 239 5.58 20.89 4.53
C MET A 239 4.79 21.81 3.58
N ARG A 240 3.86 21.28 2.77
CA ARG A 240 3.12 22.09 1.80
C ARG A 240 1.88 22.75 2.41
N ILE A 241 1.83 24.08 2.31
CA ILE A 241 0.60 24.86 2.55
C ILE A 241 -0.31 24.70 1.33
N TYR A 242 -1.37 23.91 1.47
CA TYR A 242 -2.38 23.75 0.43
C TYR A 242 -3.27 25.01 0.37
N ARG A 243 -3.01 25.88 -0.62
CA ARG A 243 -3.93 26.99 -0.94
C ARG A 243 -5.05 26.47 -1.83
N TRP A 244 -6.29 26.54 -1.37
CA TRP A 244 -7.49 26.02 -2.04
C TRP A 244 -8.15 27.00 -3.00
N GLY A 245 -7.44 28.05 -3.44
CA GLY A 245 -7.97 29.02 -4.40
C GLY A 245 -8.36 28.38 -5.74
N SER A 246 -9.50 28.82 -6.31
CA SER A 246 -9.95 28.43 -7.65
C SER A 246 -8.90 28.81 -8.71
N ILE A 247 -8.69 27.95 -9.71
CA ILE A 247 -7.80 28.24 -10.85
C ILE A 247 -8.20 29.53 -11.59
N LYS A 248 -9.48 29.92 -11.49
CA LYS A 248 -10.01 31.16 -12.05
C LYS A 248 -9.45 32.43 -11.40
N LYS A 249 -8.99 32.34 -10.15
CA LYS A 249 -8.37 33.45 -9.40
C LYS A 249 -6.87 33.62 -9.69
N ILE A 250 -6.29 32.76 -10.52
CA ILE A 250 -4.87 32.81 -10.88
C ILE A 250 -4.73 33.47 -12.24
N HIS A 251 -4.08 34.64 -12.29
CA HIS A 251 -3.96 35.41 -13.53
C HIS A 251 -2.83 34.90 -14.45
N SER A 252 -1.75 34.33 -13.91
CA SER A 252 -0.61 33.87 -14.71
C SER A 252 -0.81 32.46 -15.29
N THR A 253 -0.36 32.23 -16.52
CA THR A 253 -0.36 30.91 -17.18
C THR A 253 0.49 29.90 -16.42
N THR A 254 1.69 30.27 -15.97
CA THR A 254 2.55 29.44 -15.13
C THR A 254 1.87 29.06 -13.81
N GLY A 255 1.10 29.97 -13.21
CA GLY A 255 0.33 29.69 -12.00
C GLY A 255 -0.82 28.71 -12.24
N LYS A 256 -1.51 28.83 -13.39
CA LYS A 256 -2.57 27.88 -13.80
C LYS A 256 -2.01 26.49 -14.07
N ILE A 257 -0.89 26.38 -14.80
CA ILE A 257 -0.21 25.10 -15.05
C ILE A 257 0.26 24.47 -13.74
N LYS A 258 0.92 25.25 -12.87
CA LYS A 258 1.31 24.80 -11.53
C LYS A 258 0.10 24.30 -10.74
N ARG A 259 -1.03 25.02 -10.78
CA ARG A 259 -2.26 24.60 -10.09
C ARG A 259 -2.83 23.30 -10.67
N ALA A 260 -2.81 23.13 -11.99
CA ALA A 260 -3.26 21.90 -12.64
C ALA A 260 -2.40 20.70 -12.24
N VAL A 261 -1.06 20.83 -12.28
CA VAL A 261 -0.13 19.77 -11.84
C VAL A 261 -0.33 19.44 -10.36
N LEU A 262 -0.59 20.44 -9.52
CA LEU A 262 -0.87 20.24 -8.09
C LEU A 262 -2.17 19.48 -7.81
N GLN A 263 -3.11 19.35 -8.75
CA GLN A 263 -4.32 18.53 -8.55
C GLN A 263 -4.00 17.04 -8.47
N PHE A 264 -2.88 16.61 -9.05
CA PHE A 264 -2.40 15.23 -8.95
C PHE A 264 -1.68 14.95 -7.63
N THR A 265 -1.41 15.99 -6.82
CA THR A 265 -0.89 15.81 -5.46
C THR A 265 -2.03 15.54 -4.47
N PRO A 266 -1.76 14.77 -3.40
CA PRO A 266 -2.75 14.45 -2.37
C PRO A 266 -3.45 15.69 -1.82
N ALA A 267 -4.73 15.55 -1.46
CA ALA A 267 -5.52 16.64 -0.92
C ALA A 267 -5.00 17.14 0.44
N SER A 268 -4.65 16.19 1.29
CA SER A 268 -3.94 16.43 2.53
C SER A 268 -2.88 15.35 2.70
N TRP A 269 -1.81 15.69 3.41
CA TRP A 269 -0.76 14.75 3.72
C TRP A 269 -0.48 14.82 5.22
N THR A 270 -0.94 13.80 5.94
CA THR A 270 -0.82 13.71 7.40
C THR A 270 0.39 12.88 7.78
N TYR A 271 1.15 13.37 8.76
CA TYR A 271 2.15 12.58 9.46
C TYR A 271 1.49 11.38 10.14
N VAL A 272 2.12 10.21 10.02
CA VAL A 272 1.59 8.93 10.51
C VAL A 272 2.44 8.48 11.69
N ARG A 273 1.79 8.27 12.83
CA ARG A 273 2.45 7.75 14.03
C ARG A 273 1.89 6.38 14.32
N TRP A 274 2.64 5.34 14.02
CA TRP A 274 2.16 3.96 14.14
C TRP A 274 2.13 3.45 15.57
N PHE A 275 3.09 3.86 16.39
CA PHE A 275 3.20 3.43 17.77
C PHE A 275 3.70 4.57 18.65
N ASP A 276 3.19 4.60 19.88
CA ASP A 276 3.40 5.61 20.91
C ASP A 276 3.70 4.94 22.25
N PRO A 277 4.43 5.58 23.17
CA PRO A 277 4.66 5.03 24.52
C PRO A 277 3.38 4.68 25.28
N ASN A 278 2.28 5.41 25.02
CA ASN A 278 0.97 5.20 25.64
C ASN A 278 0.04 4.29 24.80
N SER A 279 0.60 3.55 23.84
CA SER A 279 -0.20 2.67 22.97
C SER A 279 -0.73 1.47 23.74
N SER A 280 -1.97 1.08 23.44
CA SER A 280 -2.57 -0.12 24.00
C SER A 280 -1.96 -1.39 23.41
N PHE A 281 -2.10 -2.50 24.14
CA PHE A 281 -1.73 -3.83 23.64
C PHE A 281 -2.49 -4.20 22.35
N GLN A 282 -3.73 -3.72 22.18
CA GLN A 282 -4.48 -3.92 20.93
C GLN A 282 -3.80 -3.28 19.72
N ARG A 283 -3.15 -2.11 19.90
CA ARG A 283 -2.40 -1.46 18.83
C ARG A 283 -1.11 -2.22 18.50
N LEU A 284 -0.44 -2.77 19.52
CA LEU A 284 0.71 -3.67 19.33
C LEU A 284 0.31 -4.91 18.51
N ALA A 285 -0.74 -5.62 18.93
CA ALA A 285 -1.27 -6.77 18.20
C ALA A 285 -1.72 -6.41 16.77
N GLY A 286 -2.29 -5.22 16.58
CA GLY A 286 -2.61 -4.69 15.26
C GLY A 286 -1.38 -4.50 14.37
N ILE A 287 -0.28 -3.95 14.89
CA ILE A 287 0.95 -3.82 14.12
C ILE A 287 1.52 -5.20 13.77
N TYR A 288 1.44 -6.19 14.67
CA TYR A 288 1.81 -7.57 14.33
C TYR A 288 1.01 -8.15 13.18
N LEU A 289 -0.32 -8.01 13.25
CA LEU A 289 -1.20 -8.47 12.19
C LEU A 289 -0.88 -7.76 10.86
N PHE A 290 -0.58 -6.46 10.90
CA PHE A 290 -0.13 -5.71 9.73
C PHE A 290 1.12 -6.31 9.11
N MET A 291 2.15 -6.61 9.91
CA MET A 291 3.40 -7.20 9.42
C MET A 291 3.16 -8.57 8.79
N ILE A 292 2.40 -9.45 9.45
CA ILE A 292 2.10 -10.80 8.94
C ILE A 292 1.33 -10.71 7.62
N LEU A 293 0.28 -9.89 7.56
CA LEU A 293 -0.52 -9.73 6.34
C LEU A 293 0.32 -9.12 5.20
N TRP A 294 1.24 -8.22 5.52
CA TRP A 294 2.16 -7.65 4.53
C TRP A 294 3.06 -8.74 3.94
N GLN A 295 3.74 -9.53 4.78
CA GLN A 295 4.58 -10.64 4.31
C GLN A 295 3.77 -11.67 3.52
N LEU A 296 2.55 -12.00 3.96
CA LEU A 296 1.66 -12.91 3.25
C LEU A 296 1.35 -12.42 1.83
N THR A 297 1.04 -11.13 1.66
CA THR A 297 0.70 -10.58 0.34
C THR A 297 1.87 -10.59 -0.63
N GLU A 298 3.09 -10.37 -0.13
CA GLU A 298 4.31 -10.47 -0.92
C GLU A 298 4.62 -11.93 -1.26
N LEU A 299 4.58 -12.84 -0.28
CA LEU A 299 4.74 -14.30 -0.50
C LEU A 299 3.75 -14.83 -1.53
N ASN A 300 2.47 -14.45 -1.46
CA ASN A 300 1.46 -14.83 -2.45
C ASN A 300 1.89 -14.47 -3.87
N THR A 301 2.58 -13.34 -4.06
CA THR A 301 3.08 -12.91 -5.38
C THR A 301 4.06 -13.93 -5.96
N PHE A 302 5.00 -14.42 -5.13
CA PHE A 302 6.00 -15.40 -5.54
C PHE A 302 5.42 -16.80 -5.71
N PHE A 303 4.54 -17.22 -4.78
CA PHE A 303 3.87 -18.52 -4.90
C PHE A 303 2.96 -18.60 -6.13
N LEU A 304 2.18 -17.56 -6.42
CA LEU A 304 1.29 -17.56 -7.59
C LEU A 304 2.08 -17.73 -8.89
N LYS A 305 3.17 -16.99 -9.10
CA LYS A 305 4.00 -17.15 -10.32
C LYS A 305 4.63 -18.54 -10.42
N HIS A 306 5.05 -19.11 -9.28
CA HIS A 306 5.69 -20.41 -9.25
C HIS A 306 4.69 -21.54 -9.55
N ILE A 307 3.54 -21.52 -8.88
CA ILE A 307 2.49 -22.54 -9.00
C ILE A 307 1.82 -22.46 -10.38
N PHE A 308 1.53 -21.26 -10.85
CA PHE A 308 0.87 -21.06 -12.15
C PHE A 308 1.84 -20.98 -13.34
N VAL A 309 3.15 -21.11 -13.10
CA VAL A 309 4.18 -21.23 -14.13
C VAL A 309 4.16 -20.06 -15.12
N PHE A 310 4.44 -18.86 -14.60
CA PHE A 310 4.74 -17.69 -15.42
C PHE A 310 5.95 -16.92 -14.88
N GLN A 311 6.66 -16.22 -15.77
CA GLN A 311 7.88 -15.49 -15.41
C GLN A 311 7.56 -14.14 -14.74
N VAL A 312 8.52 -13.59 -14.01
CA VAL A 312 8.42 -12.26 -13.38
C VAL A 312 8.17 -11.18 -14.43
N SER A 313 8.74 -11.28 -15.63
CA SER A 313 8.53 -10.34 -16.74
C SER A 313 7.15 -10.44 -17.38
N HIS A 314 6.38 -11.50 -17.11
CA HIS A 314 5.07 -11.72 -17.72
C HIS A 314 4.06 -10.66 -17.24
N PRO A 315 3.14 -10.17 -18.12
CA PRO A 315 2.13 -9.18 -17.74
C PRO A 315 1.27 -9.57 -16.53
N PHE A 316 1.04 -10.86 -16.27
CA PHE A 316 0.30 -11.32 -15.08
C PHE A 316 0.98 -10.88 -13.77
N SER A 317 2.32 -10.94 -13.71
CA SER A 317 3.10 -10.48 -12.55
C SER A 317 2.94 -8.98 -12.35
N TRP A 318 3.25 -8.20 -13.39
CA TRP A 318 3.26 -6.73 -13.35
C TRP A 318 1.89 -6.11 -13.13
N CYS A 319 0.88 -6.59 -13.86
CA CYS A 319 -0.50 -6.12 -13.71
C CYS A 319 -1.04 -6.41 -12.30
N ARG A 320 -0.74 -7.58 -11.74
CA ARG A 320 -1.15 -7.92 -10.37
C ARG A 320 -0.43 -7.03 -9.35
N ILE A 321 0.89 -6.85 -9.46
CA ILE A 321 1.66 -5.98 -8.56
C ILE A 321 1.12 -4.55 -8.60
N LEU A 322 0.85 -4.00 -9.78
CA LEU A 322 0.26 -2.67 -9.95
C LEU A 322 -1.13 -2.58 -9.30
N LEU A 323 -1.99 -3.57 -9.54
CA LEU A 323 -3.33 -3.64 -8.95
C LEU A 323 -3.26 -3.64 -7.42
N ILE A 324 -2.46 -4.52 -6.84
CA ILE A 324 -2.26 -4.66 -5.39
C ILE A 324 -1.64 -3.39 -4.80
N ALA A 325 -0.69 -2.76 -5.48
CA ALA A 325 -0.08 -1.50 -5.04
C ALA A 325 -1.11 -0.37 -4.93
N VAL A 326 -1.98 -0.21 -5.93
CA VAL A 326 -3.03 0.84 -5.93
C VAL A 326 -4.10 0.55 -4.89
N ILE A 327 -4.48 -0.72 -4.69
CA ILE A 327 -5.44 -1.16 -3.66
C ILE A 327 -4.90 -0.95 -2.25
N THR A 328 -3.59 -1.17 -2.05
CA THR A 328 -2.94 -1.07 -0.74
C THR A 328 -3.01 0.35 -0.18
N ALA A 329 -2.98 1.39 -1.02
CA ALA A 329 -3.01 2.78 -0.55
C ALA A 329 -4.24 3.13 0.33
N PRO A 330 -5.49 2.97 -0.15
CA PRO A 330 -6.67 3.18 0.69
C PRO A 330 -6.78 2.16 1.82
N THR A 331 -6.31 0.92 1.63
CA THR A 331 -6.28 -0.12 2.67
C THR A 331 -5.45 0.29 3.88
N VAL A 332 -4.18 0.67 3.67
CA VAL A 332 -3.27 1.08 4.76
C VAL A 332 -3.83 2.29 5.51
N ARG A 333 -4.43 3.25 4.78
CA ARG A 333 -5.06 4.43 5.40
C ARG A 333 -6.25 4.06 6.30
N GLN A 334 -7.10 3.15 5.86
CA GLN A 334 -8.25 2.66 6.64
C GLN A 334 -7.79 1.81 7.83
N TYR A 335 -6.78 0.96 7.63
CA TYR A 335 -6.22 0.13 8.70
C TYR A 335 -5.55 0.98 9.79
N TYR A 336 -4.77 1.98 9.39
CA TYR A 336 -4.17 2.94 10.31
C TYR A 336 -5.24 3.66 11.13
N ALA A 337 -6.32 4.14 10.51
CA ALA A 337 -7.43 4.76 11.23
C ALA A 337 -8.10 3.80 12.22
N TYR A 338 -8.30 2.56 11.83
CA TYR A 338 -8.89 1.53 12.69
C TYR A 338 -8.03 1.25 13.93
N LEU A 339 -6.70 1.25 13.79
CA LEU A 339 -5.79 1.01 14.91
C LEU A 339 -5.59 2.22 15.83
N THR A 340 -5.62 3.44 15.28
CA THR A 340 -5.22 4.64 16.02
C THR A 340 -6.38 5.50 16.51
N ASP A 341 -7.52 5.50 15.82
CA ASP A 341 -8.67 6.30 16.21
C ASP A 341 -9.62 5.49 17.10
N THR A 342 -9.71 5.86 18.37
CA THR A 342 -10.56 5.16 19.36
C THR A 342 -12.06 5.19 19.01
N ARG A 343 -12.49 6.12 18.14
CA ARG A 343 -13.87 6.22 17.65
C ARG A 343 -14.12 5.29 16.46
N CYS A 344 -13.08 4.81 15.78
CA CYS A 344 -13.19 3.88 14.67
C CYS A 344 -13.27 2.45 15.21
N LYS A 345 -14.48 1.87 15.25
CA LYS A 345 -14.72 0.51 15.78
C LYS A 345 -14.86 -0.57 14.70
N ARG A 346 -14.80 -0.19 13.43
CA ARG A 346 -15.01 -1.09 12.29
C ARG A 346 -13.87 -0.95 11.29
N VAL A 347 -13.44 -2.06 10.71
CA VAL A 347 -12.49 -2.06 9.59
C VAL A 347 -13.15 -1.45 8.36
N GLY A 348 -12.42 -0.57 7.66
CA GLY A 348 -12.90 0.03 6.42
C GLY A 348 -13.15 -1.01 5.32
N THR A 349 -14.05 -0.70 4.39
CA THR A 349 -14.50 -1.64 3.35
C THR A 349 -13.38 -2.10 2.43
N GLN A 350 -12.49 -1.20 2.03
CA GLN A 350 -11.33 -1.53 1.20
C GLN A 350 -10.36 -2.43 1.95
N CYS A 351 -10.07 -2.10 3.21
CA CYS A 351 -9.18 -2.90 4.05
C CYS A 351 -9.73 -4.31 4.29
N TRP A 352 -11.04 -4.44 4.50
CA TRP A 352 -11.69 -5.75 4.61
C TRP A 352 -11.59 -6.53 3.30
N MET A 353 -11.88 -5.88 2.16
CA MET A 353 -11.79 -6.49 0.83
C MET A 353 -10.37 -6.97 0.53
N PHE A 354 -9.36 -6.15 0.82
CA PHE A 354 -7.96 -6.53 0.64
C PHE A 354 -7.56 -7.73 1.51
N GLY A 355 -8.00 -7.77 2.77
CA GLY A 355 -7.77 -8.93 3.64
C GLY A 355 -8.41 -10.21 3.08
N ALA A 356 -9.62 -10.11 2.51
CA ALA A 356 -10.27 -11.23 1.85
C ALA A 356 -9.52 -11.71 0.60
N ILE A 357 -9.01 -10.78 -0.23
CA ILE A 357 -8.16 -11.08 -1.39
C ILE A 357 -6.88 -11.78 -0.95
N ALA A 358 -6.14 -11.21 0.00
CA ALA A 358 -4.87 -11.78 0.47
C ALA A 358 -5.02 -13.20 1.02
N PHE A 359 -6.09 -13.44 1.80
CA PHE A 359 -6.37 -14.77 2.34
C PHE A 359 -6.80 -15.75 1.24
N LEU A 360 -7.64 -15.30 0.30
CA LEU A 360 -8.12 -16.16 -0.78
C LEU A 360 -7.01 -16.53 -1.77
N GLU A 361 -6.09 -15.62 -2.07
CA GLU A 361 -4.87 -15.93 -2.81
C GLU A 361 -4.03 -16.99 -2.09
N ALA A 362 -3.84 -16.86 -0.77
CA ALA A 362 -3.11 -17.85 0.00
C ALA A 362 -3.79 -19.23 -0.08
N LEU A 363 -5.12 -19.29 0.01
CA LEU A 363 -5.88 -20.54 -0.18
C LEU A 363 -5.70 -21.12 -1.59
N ILE A 364 -5.69 -20.28 -2.63
CA ILE A 364 -5.45 -20.70 -4.01
C ILE A 364 -4.04 -21.28 -4.16
N CYS A 365 -3.03 -20.62 -3.57
CA CYS A 365 -1.67 -21.14 -3.53
C CYS A 365 -1.63 -22.52 -2.86
N VAL A 366 -2.25 -22.68 -1.69
CA VAL A 366 -2.28 -23.97 -0.98
C VAL A 366 -3.02 -25.04 -1.80
N LYS A 367 -4.16 -24.72 -2.41
CA LYS A 367 -4.96 -25.67 -3.19
C LYS A 367 -4.20 -26.19 -4.41
N PHE A 368 -3.65 -25.30 -5.22
CA PHE A 368 -3.01 -25.68 -6.49
C PHE A 368 -1.53 -26.03 -6.32
N GLY A 369 -0.91 -25.67 -5.20
CA GLY A 369 0.46 -26.01 -4.84
C GLY A 369 0.57 -27.08 -3.76
N ILE A 370 -0.42 -27.98 -3.63
CA ILE A 370 -0.46 -28.98 -2.54
C ILE A 370 0.84 -29.81 -2.44
N ASP A 371 1.41 -30.20 -3.58
CA ASP A 371 2.66 -30.96 -3.64
C ASP A 371 3.85 -30.14 -3.15
N LEU A 372 3.86 -28.84 -3.46
CA LEU A 372 4.87 -27.90 -2.98
C LEU A 372 4.74 -27.72 -1.45
N PHE A 373 3.55 -27.37 -0.98
CA PHE A 373 3.32 -27.15 0.46
C PHE A 373 3.45 -28.42 1.30
N SER A 374 3.36 -29.61 0.71
CA SER A 374 3.65 -30.88 1.40
C SER A 374 5.10 -30.98 1.89
N GLN A 375 6.01 -30.21 1.29
CA GLN A 375 7.42 -30.14 1.64
C GLN A 375 7.70 -29.07 2.72
N THR A 376 6.66 -28.40 3.24
CA THR A 376 6.82 -27.32 4.21
C THR A 376 7.39 -27.84 5.52
N GLU A 377 8.52 -27.28 5.94
CA GLU A 377 9.05 -27.54 7.27
C GLU A 377 8.37 -26.65 8.31
N ILE A 378 7.49 -27.23 9.12
CA ILE A 378 6.69 -26.50 10.13
C ILE A 378 7.61 -25.71 11.09
N LEU A 379 8.77 -26.26 11.44
CA LEU A 379 9.73 -25.59 12.32
C LEU A 379 10.23 -24.27 11.71
N TYR A 380 10.50 -24.22 10.40
CA TYR A 380 10.90 -22.99 9.72
C TYR A 380 9.78 -21.95 9.75
N VAL A 381 8.53 -22.36 9.57
CA VAL A 381 7.37 -21.44 9.68
C VAL A 381 7.23 -20.89 11.10
N VAL A 382 7.40 -21.72 12.13
CA VAL A 382 7.35 -21.28 13.53
C VAL A 382 8.50 -20.32 13.83
N PHE A 383 9.73 -20.64 13.44
CA PHE A 383 10.88 -19.76 13.64
C PHE A 383 10.73 -18.44 12.87
N TRP A 384 10.22 -18.49 11.63
CA TRP A 384 9.91 -17.31 10.85
C TRP A 384 8.94 -16.37 11.60
N LEU A 385 7.83 -16.90 12.14
CA LEU A 385 6.87 -16.12 12.93
C LEU A 385 7.50 -15.55 14.21
N LEU A 386 8.35 -16.33 14.89
CA LEU A 386 9.05 -15.87 16.10
C LEU A 386 10.06 -14.76 15.80
N CYS A 387 10.84 -14.90 14.73
CA CYS A 387 11.79 -13.88 14.29
C CYS A 387 11.06 -12.59 13.86
N LEU A 388 9.98 -12.72 13.08
CA LEU A 388 9.12 -11.59 12.73
C LEU A 388 8.58 -10.90 13.98
N ALA A 389 8.14 -11.70 14.96
CA ALA A 389 7.62 -11.20 16.22
C ALA A 389 8.68 -10.38 16.98
N LEU A 390 9.87 -10.96 17.15
CA LEU A 390 11.00 -10.38 17.88
C LEU A 390 11.54 -9.12 17.21
N ILE A 391 11.82 -9.14 15.89
CA ILE A 391 12.35 -7.99 15.17
C ILE A 391 11.37 -6.81 15.24
N THR A 392 10.07 -7.10 15.12
CA THR A 392 9.04 -6.07 15.27
C THR A 392 8.98 -5.53 16.71
N LEU A 393 9.12 -6.38 17.74
CA LEU A 393 9.16 -5.93 19.15
C LEU A 393 10.34 -4.98 19.36
N LEU A 394 11.52 -5.36 18.88
CA LEU A 394 12.75 -4.57 19.00
C LEU A 394 12.62 -3.23 18.28
N CYS A 395 12.04 -3.21 17.08
CA CYS A 395 11.77 -1.97 16.35
C CYS A 395 10.81 -1.06 17.12
N LEU A 396 9.67 -1.59 17.57
CA LEU A 396 8.67 -0.81 18.31
C LEU A 396 9.23 -0.28 19.64
N TYR A 397 10.02 -1.08 20.34
CA TYR A 397 10.76 -0.65 21.53
C TYR A 397 11.72 0.50 21.18
N GLY A 398 12.54 0.36 20.14
CA GLY A 398 13.44 1.40 19.67
C GLY A 398 12.73 2.69 19.29
N MET A 399 11.58 2.61 18.61
CA MET A 399 10.73 3.75 18.29
C MET A 399 10.23 4.47 19.55
N VAL A 400 9.77 3.73 20.56
CA VAL A 400 9.31 4.29 21.85
C VAL A 400 10.47 4.94 22.61
N TRP A 401 11.60 4.25 22.71
CA TRP A 401 12.80 4.73 23.40
C TRP A 401 13.31 6.04 22.77
N PHE A 402 13.38 6.10 21.44
CA PHE A 402 13.81 7.30 20.71
C PHE A 402 12.88 8.50 20.96
N GLU A 403 11.57 8.27 20.94
CA GLU A 403 10.57 9.32 21.20
C GLU A 403 10.62 9.81 22.66
N GLN A 404 10.79 8.91 23.63
CA GLN A 404 10.96 9.28 25.04
C GLN A 404 12.23 10.12 25.26
N ASN A 405 13.33 9.78 24.61
CA ASN A 405 14.58 10.55 24.75
C ASN A 405 14.51 11.91 24.05
N LYS A 406 13.85 12.01 22.89
CA LYS A 406 13.55 13.33 22.29
C LYS A 406 12.74 14.24 23.22
N LEU A 407 11.74 13.67 23.90
CA LEU A 407 10.94 14.43 24.86
C LEU A 407 11.79 14.89 26.06
N LYS A 408 12.65 14.03 26.61
CA LYS A 408 13.58 14.40 27.69
C LYS A 408 14.51 15.54 27.27
N VAL A 409 15.13 15.45 26.10
CA VAL A 409 16.03 16.49 25.58
C VAL A 409 15.29 17.80 25.35
N ARG A 410 14.08 17.78 24.75
CA ARG A 410 13.25 18.98 24.59
C ARG A 410 12.83 19.60 25.91
N CYS A 411 12.45 18.79 26.90
CA CYS A 411 12.07 19.27 28.22
C CYS A 411 13.27 19.95 28.90
N CYS A 412 14.45 19.33 28.83
CA CYS A 412 15.70 19.90 29.33
C CYS A 412 16.03 21.23 28.62
N PHE A 413 15.90 21.30 27.29
CA PHE A 413 16.12 22.53 26.52
C PHE A 413 15.11 23.63 26.88
N LEU A 414 13.83 23.27 27.05
CA LEU A 414 12.79 24.23 27.45
C LEU A 414 13.04 24.75 28.87
N GLN A 415 13.47 23.88 29.77
CA GLN A 415 13.82 24.23 31.15
C GLN A 415 15.07 25.10 31.19
N LEU A 416 16.06 24.86 30.32
CA LEU A 416 17.24 25.70 30.14
C LEU A 416 16.88 27.07 29.54
N CYS A 417 16.00 27.12 28.53
CA CYS A 417 15.47 28.35 27.95
C CYS A 417 14.64 29.16 28.96
N LEU A 418 13.79 28.50 29.77
CA LEU A 418 13.06 29.13 30.87
C LEU A 418 14.04 29.70 31.91
N PHE A 419 15.10 28.95 32.27
CA PHE A 419 16.14 29.43 33.17
C PHE A 419 16.89 30.65 32.62
N THR A 420 17.24 30.67 31.33
CA THR A 420 17.90 31.82 30.70
C THR A 420 16.97 33.02 30.55
N THR A 421 15.68 32.80 30.29
CA THR A 421 14.67 33.88 30.19
C THR A 421 14.38 34.47 31.58
N LEU A 422 14.29 33.65 32.63
CA LEU A 422 14.18 34.09 34.01
C LEU A 422 15.43 34.81 34.49
N TYR A 423 16.62 34.31 34.15
CA TYR A 423 17.89 34.94 34.50
C TYR A 423 18.04 36.32 33.84
N THR A 424 17.76 36.42 32.53
CA THR A 424 17.80 37.71 31.80
C THR A 424 16.78 38.71 32.34
N HIS A 425 15.53 38.29 32.63
CA HIS A 425 14.56 39.18 33.29
C HIS A 425 15.00 39.62 34.70
N CYS A 426 15.63 38.74 35.48
CA CYS A 426 16.15 39.07 36.81
C CYS A 426 17.37 40.00 36.75
N SER A 427 18.26 39.80 35.76
CA SER A 427 19.39 40.70 35.49
C SER A 427 18.93 42.08 35.02
N SER A 428 17.92 42.16 34.15
CA SER A 428 17.31 43.43 33.72
C SER A 428 16.61 44.15 34.87
N PHE A 429 15.94 43.43 35.77
CA PHE A 429 15.30 44.00 36.95
C PHE A 429 16.32 44.54 37.97
N ASN A 430 17.41 43.80 38.23
CA ASN A 430 18.51 44.27 39.08
C ASN A 430 19.28 45.45 38.47
N MET A 431 19.44 45.51 37.16
CA MET A 431 20.04 46.66 36.46
C MET A 431 19.14 47.90 36.51
N MET A 432 17.81 47.72 36.46
CA MET A 432 16.84 48.80 36.61
C MET A 432 16.78 49.34 38.06
N ILE A 433 16.93 48.47 39.07
CA ILE A 433 17.05 48.86 40.49
C ILE A 433 18.38 49.58 40.76
N MET A 434 19.49 49.13 40.17
CA MET A 434 20.80 49.81 40.27
C MET A 434 20.78 51.20 39.62
N LEU A 435 20.11 51.38 38.48
CA LEU A 435 19.94 52.69 37.84
C LEU A 435 19.01 53.63 38.64
N TYR A 436 18.07 53.09 39.41
CA TYR A 436 17.21 53.87 40.31
C TYR A 436 17.95 54.35 41.56
N TYR A 437 18.96 53.61 42.02
CA TYR A 437 19.80 53.97 43.18
C TYR A 437 20.95 54.94 42.86
N TYR A 438 21.29 55.14 41.59
CA TYR A 438 22.35 56.07 41.15
C TYR A 438 21.85 57.45 40.68
N ASN A 439 20.55 57.71 40.78
CA ASN A 439 19.91 58.98 40.38
C ASN A 439 19.26 59.73 41.56
N PHE A 440 19.72 59.46 42.79
CA PHE A 440 19.35 60.21 44.00
C PHE A 440 20.57 60.77 44.71
#